data_AF-A0A534NYM5-F1
#
_entry.id   AF-A0A534NYM5-F1
#
_cell.length_a   1.000
_cell.length_b   1.000
_cell.length_c   1.000
_cell.angle_alpha   90.00
_cell.angle_beta   90.00
_cell.angle_gamma   90.00
#
_symmetry.space_group_name_H-M   'P 1'
#
loop_
_entity.id
_entity.type
_entity.pdbx_description
1 polymer ?
#
loop_
_entity_poly.entity_id
_entity_poly.type
_entity_poly.pdbx_seq_one_letter_code
_entity_poly.pdbx_strand_id
1 'polypeptide(L)'
;MAGLLLAAMGLLRLGKLIQFIPHPVTAGFTAGIGTVIAVLQVKDLLGLRPTRAPEHFIERVQALFEARSTASGAELLVGLLTLAILVALPRITRRVPAPLVALPVAAVLALLLHRFGFDVATIGS
;
A
#
# COMPACT_ATOMS: atom_id res chain seq x y z
N MET A 1 -11.44 -19.35 8.82
CA MET A 1 -10.97 -19.82 10.15
C MET A 1 -10.67 -18.69 11.13
N ALA A 2 -9.91 -17.65 10.78
CA ALA A 2 -9.53 -16.57 11.71
C ALA A 2 -10.72 -15.93 12.47
N GLY A 3 -11.84 -15.64 11.80
CA GLY A 3 -13.04 -15.09 12.46
C GLY A 3 -13.65 -16.01 13.51
N LEU A 4 -13.68 -17.33 13.27
CA LEU A 4 -14.15 -18.32 14.25
C LEU A 4 -13.22 -18.39 15.47
N LEU A 5 -11.90 -18.35 15.24
CA LEU A 5 -10.92 -18.32 16.32
C LEU A 5 -11.05 -17.05 17.17
N LEU A 6 -11.20 -15.89 16.54
CA LEU A 6 -11.43 -14.61 17.23
C LEU A 6 -12.73 -14.63 18.06
N ALA A 7 -13.81 -15.18 17.50
CA ALA A 7 -15.08 -15.34 18.21
C ALA A 7 -14.94 -16.28 19.42
N ALA A 8 -14.27 -17.43 19.24
CA ALA A 8 -13.99 -18.36 20.34
C ALA A 8 -13.12 -17.71 21.43
N MET A 9 -12.09 -16.95 21.05
CA MET A 9 -11.26 -16.21 22.01
C MET A 9 -12.06 -15.14 22.77
N GLY A 10 -13.01 -14.49 22.12
CA GLY A 10 -13.95 -13.56 22.76
C GLY A 10 -14.86 -14.27 23.77
N LEU A 11 -15.42 -15.41 23.40
CA LEU A 11 -16.29 -16.22 24.26
C LEU A 11 -15.52 -16.74 25.50
N LEU A 12 -14.28 -17.15 25.32
CA LEU A 12 -13.37 -17.60 26.39
C LEU A 12 -12.73 -16.45 27.18
N ARG A 13 -13.03 -15.18 26.84
CA ARG A 13 -12.48 -13.97 27.47
C ARG A 13 -10.95 -13.90 27.46
N LEU A 14 -10.31 -14.52 26.47
CA LEU A 14 -8.86 -14.54 26.30
C LEU A 14 -8.27 -13.15 25.98
N GLY A 15 -9.11 -12.18 25.60
CA GLY A 15 -8.70 -10.79 25.39
C GLY A 15 -8.03 -10.15 26.62
N LYS A 16 -8.30 -10.64 27.85
CA LYS A 16 -7.60 -10.17 29.06
C LYS A 16 -6.09 -10.40 29.01
N LEU A 17 -5.62 -11.38 28.23
CA LEU A 17 -4.19 -11.67 28.11
C LEU A 17 -3.43 -10.61 27.31
N ILE A 18 -4.11 -9.84 26.46
CA ILE A 18 -3.50 -8.77 25.65
C ILE A 18 -2.90 -7.68 26.55
N GLN A 19 -3.43 -7.47 27.76
CA GLN A 19 -2.91 -6.48 28.71
C GLN A 19 -1.48 -6.78 29.20
N PHE A 20 -1.00 -8.02 29.04
CA PHE A 20 0.36 -8.42 29.41
C PHE A 20 1.37 -8.21 28.29
N ILE A 21 0.94 -7.77 27.10
CA ILE A 21 1.84 -7.47 25.99
C ILE A 21 2.50 -6.11 26.26
N PRO A 22 3.84 -6.05 26.36
CA PRO A 22 4.54 -4.79 26.59
C PRO A 22 4.32 -3.80 25.43
N HIS A 23 4.16 -2.51 25.74
CA HIS A 23 4.06 -1.44 24.74
C HIS A 23 5.20 -1.44 23.70
N PRO A 24 6.47 -1.73 24.05
CA PRO A 24 7.54 -1.85 23.05
C PRO A 24 7.25 -2.91 21.96
N VAL A 25 6.56 -4.00 22.32
CA VAL A 25 6.25 -5.08 21.37
C VAL A 25 5.19 -4.63 20.37
N THR A 26 4.12 -3.98 20.84
CA THR A 26 3.05 -3.47 19.96
C THR A 26 3.57 -2.36 19.06
N ALA A 27 4.35 -1.42 19.60
CA ALA A 27 4.98 -0.35 18.82
C ALA A 27 5.93 -0.92 17.75
N GLY A 28 6.78 -1.89 18.11
CA GLY A 28 7.68 -2.56 17.18
C GLY A 28 6.92 -3.33 16.08
N PHE A 29 5.85 -4.03 16.43
CA PHE A 29 5.01 -4.74 15.47
C PHE A 29 4.30 -3.79 14.49
N THR A 30 3.72 -2.70 14.98
CA THR A 30 3.07 -1.68 14.12
C THR A 30 4.07 -1.00 13.21
N ALA A 31 5.26 -0.64 13.71
CA ALA A 31 6.33 -0.08 12.89
C ALA A 31 6.83 -1.08 11.83
N GLY A 32 6.93 -2.37 12.19
CA GLY A 32 7.27 -3.46 11.27
C GLY A 32 6.26 -3.58 10.13
N ILE A 33 4.96 -3.66 10.45
CA ILE A 33 3.89 -3.69 9.42
C ILE A 33 3.96 -2.44 8.54
N GLY A 34 4.10 -1.26 9.14
CA GLY A 34 4.22 0.00 8.38
C GLY A 34 5.40 -0.02 7.41
N THR A 35 6.54 -0.56 7.84
CA THR A 35 7.75 -0.70 7.00
C THR A 35 7.52 -1.68 5.86
N VAL A 36 6.91 -2.84 6.12
CA VAL A 36 6.57 -3.83 5.10
C VAL A 36 5.62 -3.24 4.07
N ILE A 37 4.56 -2.55 4.50
CA ILE A 37 3.63 -1.87 3.59
C ILE A 37 4.38 -0.84 2.76
N ALA A 38 5.14 0.07 3.38
CA ALA A 38 5.85 1.13 2.66
C ALA A 38 6.80 0.58 1.59
N VAL A 39 7.59 -0.45 1.92
CA VAL A 39 8.53 -1.08 0.99
C VAL A 39 7.79 -1.77 -0.16
N LEU A 40 6.71 -2.50 0.12
CA LEU A 40 5.97 -3.22 -0.92
C LEU A 40 5.20 -2.28 -1.86
N GLN A 41 4.80 -1.10 -1.39
CA GLN A 41 4.15 -0.07 -2.21
C GLN A 41 5.12 0.61 -3.20
N VAL A 42 6.44 0.51 -3.00
CA VAL A 42 7.43 1.02 -3.97
C VAL A 42 7.25 0.37 -5.35
N LYS A 43 6.77 -0.89 -5.38
CA LYS A 43 6.46 -1.59 -6.63
C LYS A 43 5.45 -0.81 -7.48
N ASP A 44 4.32 -0.44 -6.89
CA ASP A 44 3.25 0.27 -7.60
C ASP A 44 3.60 1.77 -7.79
N LEU A 45 4.33 2.38 -6.85
CA LEU A 45 4.77 3.78 -6.97
C LEU A 45 5.74 3.98 -8.14
N LEU A 46 6.65 3.04 -8.39
CA LEU A 46 7.64 3.12 -9.46
C LEU A 46 7.21 2.39 -10.74
N GLY A 47 6.07 1.69 -10.73
CA GLY A 47 5.61 0.85 -11.83
C GLY A 47 6.47 -0.37 -12.11
N LEU A 48 7.08 -0.96 -11.07
CA LEU A 48 7.97 -2.11 -11.19
C LEU A 48 7.18 -3.39 -11.43
N ARG A 49 7.69 -4.21 -12.36
CA ARG A 49 7.09 -5.49 -12.76
C ARG A 49 8.03 -6.66 -12.42
N PRO A 50 8.15 -7.02 -11.13
CA PRO A 50 8.96 -8.17 -10.74
C PRO A 50 8.35 -9.47 -11.28
N THR A 51 9.19 -10.31 -11.90
CA THR A 51 8.80 -11.59 -12.51
C THR A 51 8.38 -12.63 -11.46
N ARG A 52 8.75 -12.42 -10.19
CA ARG A 52 8.46 -13.33 -9.08
C ARG A 52 7.85 -12.56 -7.91
N ALA A 53 6.98 -13.23 -7.17
CA ALA A 53 6.30 -12.70 -5.99
C ALA A 53 6.53 -13.62 -4.77
N PRO A 54 7.78 -13.74 -4.29
CA PRO A 54 8.14 -14.68 -3.21
C PRO A 54 7.41 -14.38 -1.89
N GLU A 55 7.31 -15.35 -0.98
CA GLU A 55 6.59 -15.14 0.29
C GLU A 55 7.43 -14.39 1.33
N HIS A 56 8.76 -14.54 1.29
CA HIS A 56 9.66 -13.94 2.26
C HIS A 56 9.99 -12.48 1.92
N PHE A 57 10.05 -11.64 2.97
CA PHE A 57 10.27 -10.19 2.82
C PHE A 57 11.61 -9.85 2.15
N ILE A 58 12.70 -10.51 2.52
CA ILE A 58 14.02 -10.25 1.93
C ILE A 58 14.02 -10.57 0.43
N GLU A 59 13.41 -11.68 0.05
CA GLU A 59 13.27 -12.09 -1.34
C GLU A 59 12.36 -11.12 -2.12
N ARG A 60 11.32 -10.56 -1.50
CA ARG A 60 10.48 -9.51 -2.09
C ARG A 60 11.28 -8.26 -2.41
N VAL A 61 12.16 -7.84 -1.48
CA VAL A 61 13.04 -6.67 -1.69
C VAL A 61 14.03 -6.93 -2.82
N GLN A 62 14.61 -8.13 -2.88
CA GLN A 62 15.49 -8.54 -3.98
C GLN A 62 14.77 -8.53 -5.33
N ALA A 63 13.58 -9.14 -5.41
CA ALA A 63 12.78 -9.14 -6.62
C ALA A 63 12.41 -7.73 -7.09
N LEU A 64 12.13 -6.82 -6.16
CA LEU A 64 11.87 -5.41 -6.46
C LEU A 64 13.11 -4.71 -7.05
N PHE A 65 14.29 -4.98 -6.48
CA PHE A 65 15.56 -4.42 -6.95
C PHE A 65 15.96 -4.96 -8.32
N GLU A 66 15.73 -6.24 -8.59
CA GLU A 66 15.93 -6.85 -9.91
C GLU A 66 15.01 -6.22 -10.96
N ALA A 67 13.78 -5.88 -10.58
CA ALA A 67 12.80 -5.27 -11.45
C ALA A 67 13.04 -3.77 -11.75
N ARG A 68 14.07 -3.14 -11.16
CA ARG A 68 14.32 -1.68 -11.28
C ARG A 68 14.36 -1.14 -12.71
N SER A 69 14.74 -1.97 -13.69
CA SER A 69 14.79 -1.60 -15.11
C SER A 69 13.41 -1.42 -15.75
N THR A 70 12.36 -1.93 -15.10
CA THR A 70 10.96 -1.83 -15.55
C THR A 70 10.25 -0.57 -15.06
N ALA A 71 10.96 0.32 -14.35
CA ALA A 71 10.38 1.53 -13.79
C ALA A 71 9.72 2.40 -14.87
N SER A 72 8.53 2.90 -14.56
CA SER A 72 7.74 3.74 -15.47
C SER A 72 7.57 5.15 -14.88
N GLY A 73 7.99 6.16 -15.64
CA GLY A 73 7.78 7.55 -15.27
C GLY A 73 6.30 7.94 -15.20
N ALA A 74 5.45 7.28 -15.98
CA ALA A 74 4.01 7.50 -15.98
C ALA A 74 3.37 7.01 -14.66
N GLU A 75 3.76 5.82 -14.20
CA GLU A 75 3.28 5.30 -12.90
C GLU A 75 3.80 6.13 -11.73
N LEU A 76 5.06 6.58 -11.80
CA LEU A 76 5.61 7.52 -10.81
C LEU A 76 4.81 8.81 -10.73
N LEU A 77 4.40 9.37 -11.86
CA LEU A 77 3.59 10.59 -11.90
C LEU A 77 2.20 10.36 -11.26
N VAL A 78 1.53 9.26 -11.62
CA VAL A 78 0.22 8.91 -11.04
C VAL A 78 0.34 8.67 -9.53
N GLY A 79 1.35 7.93 -9.10
CA GLY A 79 1.60 7.61 -7.69
C GLY A 79 1.96 8.84 -6.87
N LEU A 80 2.82 9.73 -7.38
CA LEU A 80 3.16 11.00 -6.72
C LEU A 80 1.96 11.94 -6.63
N LEU A 81 1.14 12.04 -7.68
CA LEU A 81 -0.09 12.82 -7.63
C LEU A 81 -1.05 12.27 -6.58
N THR A 82 -1.24 10.94 -6.55
CA THR A 82 -2.08 10.26 -5.56
C THR A 82 -1.59 10.56 -4.14
N LEU A 83 -0.28 10.43 -3.89
CA LEU A 83 0.33 10.73 -2.60
C LEU A 83 0.17 12.21 -2.23
N ALA A 84 0.35 13.12 -3.18
CA ALA A 84 0.17 14.54 -2.97
C ALA A 84 -1.27 14.87 -2.55
N ILE A 85 -2.28 14.28 -3.18
CA ILE A 85 -3.69 14.45 -2.78
C ILE A 85 -3.92 13.88 -1.38
N LEU A 86 -3.44 12.67 -1.10
CA LEU A 86 -3.60 12.03 0.21
C LEU A 86 -2.99 12.85 1.37
N VAL A 87 -1.88 13.53 1.12
CA VAL A 87 -1.18 14.34 2.14
C VAL A 87 -1.68 15.77 2.22
N ALA A 88 -1.97 16.42 1.08
CA ALA A 88 -2.35 17.83 1.03
C ALA A 88 -3.83 18.06 1.31
N LEU A 89 -4.72 17.19 0.81
CA LEU A 89 -6.17 17.40 0.92
C LEU A 89 -6.65 17.46 2.38
N PRO A 90 -6.22 16.59 3.31
CA PRO A 90 -6.62 16.68 4.73
C PRO A 90 -6.13 17.96 5.43
N ARG A 91 -5.09 18.62 4.90
CA ARG A 91 -4.60 19.91 5.40
C ARG A 91 -5.46 21.08 4.92
N ILE A 92 -6.12 20.95 3.78
CA ILE A 92 -6.99 21.97 3.19
C ILE A 92 -8.43 21.79 3.66
N THR A 93 -8.97 20.58 3.60
CA THR A 93 -10.32 20.25 4.03
C THR A 93 -10.36 18.91 4.76
N ARG A 94 -11.03 18.87 5.91
CA ARG A 94 -11.27 17.64 6.68
C ARG A 94 -12.64 17.02 6.42
N ARG A 95 -13.48 17.67 5.60
CA ARG A 95 -14.86 17.22 5.33
C ARG A 95 -14.91 16.06 4.36
N VAL A 96 -13.94 15.96 3.45
CA VAL A 96 -13.91 14.94 2.39
C VAL A 96 -12.71 14.01 2.62
N PRO A 97 -12.94 12.69 2.75
CA PRO A 97 -11.86 11.70 2.81
C PRO A 97 -10.96 11.78 1.57
N ALA A 98 -9.65 11.92 1.77
CA ALA A 98 -8.72 12.09 0.67
C ALA A 98 -8.72 10.97 -0.38
N PRO A 99 -8.87 9.67 -0.02
CA PRO A 99 -8.98 8.59 -1.01
C PRO A 99 -10.13 8.77 -2.01
N LEU A 100 -11.25 9.37 -1.59
CA LEU A 100 -12.41 9.60 -2.47
C LEU A 100 -12.12 10.62 -3.58
N VAL A 101 -11.15 11.51 -3.36
CA VAL A 101 -10.71 12.49 -4.36
C VAL A 101 -9.53 11.94 -5.16
N ALA A 102 -8.58 11.29 -4.48
CA ALA A 102 -7.37 10.77 -5.11
C ALA A 102 -7.70 9.73 -6.20
N LEU A 103 -8.62 8.81 -5.93
CA LEU A 103 -8.98 7.72 -6.85
C LEU A 103 -9.51 8.22 -8.22
N PRO A 104 -10.57 9.06 -8.31
CA PRO A 104 -11.05 9.52 -9.61
C PRO A 104 -10.04 10.41 -10.33
N VAL A 105 -9.28 11.24 -9.60
CA VAL A 105 -8.25 12.10 -10.19
C VAL A 105 -7.13 11.26 -10.81
N ALA A 106 -6.64 10.25 -10.09
CA ALA A 106 -5.63 9.32 -10.59
C ALA A 106 -6.15 8.51 -11.79
N ALA A 107 -7.42 8.07 -11.77
CA ALA A 107 -8.04 7.34 -12.87
C ALA A 107 -8.15 8.18 -14.15
N VAL A 108 -8.59 9.44 -14.04
CA VAL A 108 -8.65 10.37 -15.17
C VAL A 108 -7.26 10.62 -15.74
N LEU A 109 -6.26 10.84 -14.88
CA LEU A 109 -4.88 11.02 -15.32
C LEU A 109 -4.34 9.78 -16.04
N ALA A 110 -4.57 8.58 -15.51
CA ALA A 110 -4.14 7.33 -16.14
C ALA A 110 -4.78 7.15 -17.53
N LEU A 111 -6.08 7.46 -17.68
CA LEU A 111 -6.77 7.44 -18.97
C LEU A 111 -6.19 8.43 -19.98
N LEU A 112 -5.82 9.63 -19.52
CA LEU A 112 -5.18 10.63 -20.38
C LEU A 112 -3.79 10.15 -20.83
N LEU A 113 -2.96 9.66 -19.91
CA LEU A 113 -1.63 9.13 -20.22
C LEU A 113 -1.70 7.95 -21.21
N HIS A 114 -2.69 7.08 -21.06
CA HIS A 114 -2.92 5.98 -22.00
C HIS A 114 -3.24 6.47 -23.41
N ARG A 115 -4.01 7.55 -23.55
CA ARG A 115 -4.27 8.17 -24.88
C ARG A 115 -3.03 8.78 -25.52
N PHE A 116 -2.03 9.18 -24.74
CA PHE A 116 -0.74 9.65 -25.23
C PHE A 116 0.26 8.53 -25.51
N GLY A 117 -0.14 7.25 -25.38
CA GLY A 117 0.69 6.09 -25.68
C GLY A 117 1.55 5.59 -24.52
N PHE A 118 1.30 6.06 -23.30
CA PHE A 118 1.97 5.55 -22.10
C PHE A 118 1.15 4.42 -21.47
N ASP A 119 1.74 3.24 -21.32
CA ASP A 119 1.14 2.13 -20.59
C ASP A 119 1.26 2.35 -19.08
N VAL A 120 0.13 2.67 -18.45
CA VAL A 120 -0.04 2.76 -16.99
C VAL A 120 -0.80 1.53 -16.54
N ALA A 121 -0.31 0.80 -15.54
CA ALA A 121 -1.04 -0.33 -14.98
C ALA A 121 -2.42 0.10 -14.47
N THR A 122 -3.47 -0.62 -14.86
CA THR A 122 -4.83 -0.39 -14.38
C THR A 122 -5.40 -1.67 -13.77
N ILE A 123 -6.41 -1.55 -12.92
CA ILE A 123 -7.06 -2.73 -12.34
C ILE A 123 -7.85 -3.42 -13.45
N GLY A 124 -7.31 -4.52 -13.98
CA GLY A 124 -7.90 -5.30 -15.07
C GLY A 124 -7.08 -5.32 -16.37
N SER A 125 -5.93 -4.64 -16.43
CA SER A 125 -4.96 -4.69 -17.54
C SER A 125 -3.52 -4.66 -17.04
#